data_AF-A0A969TI96-F1
#
_entry.id   AF-A0A969TI96-F1
#
_cell.length_a   1.000
_cell.length_b   1.000
_cell.length_c   1.000
_cell.angle_alpha   90.00
_cell.angle_beta   90.00
_cell.angle_gamma   90.00
#
_symmetry.space_group_name_H-M   'P 1'
#
loop_
_entity.id
_entity.type
_entity.pdbx_description
1 polymer ?
#
loop_
_entity_poly.entity_id
_entity_poly.type
_entity_poly.pdbx_seq_one_letter_code
_entity_poly.pdbx_strand_id
1 'polypeptide(L)'
;MPSYGRLRVLFRDQLIQTVELTQPDICIGQASACDVHLDNPYVASQHARLYRRGAQWMLQNLHAAAPVRMHGRPVSDDVPLTNGAEFTVGPVVIQVTLTPFASDPADGDDTVSLQAAAPVLTVSYQQVVREYPLEQSEIHLGRASENDIVIPVSTVSRRHAVLQRQRDGYVLLDRESRNGLIYHGQRVKQHRLADGDVLRIIDDLGNFVHLSYADVHQPPPVQTGTLHFAADQHELTIGRAQDNAVCVNHPMVSAHHAVLKRQGQDVFVLDLGSTNGTYVGGQRVVRAPIQPGDVIQIACYQFIYREDALAPTVTSNQVRLDACNLSVQFDTHVLLNDVSLSIYPRELVAVVGGSGTGKSTLLNALSGVRPATGGTVQINGDDYYAHFAAYRRSLGYVPQDDTIHLDLTVERNLEYAARLRLPADLSAAEIAARVDQVLTDVDMQPQRQQRVGRLSGGQRKRVSIAMELLAQPNLFFLDEPTTGLDPGLDKRMMSLLRSLADQGRTVVLVTHATTYIQETCDTVAFMGRGGRLCFYGPLSEAMQFFGVQTFSDIYTCLEHDPAAWEQRFRQSPCYQQYITQRLHAPSPWVPRGTQGRG
;
A
#
# COMPACT_ATOMS: atom_id res chain seq x y z
N MET A 1 -29.84 -9.33 3.09
CA MET A 1 -29.95 -8.33 4.18
C MET A 1 -28.64 -8.36 4.97
N PRO A 2 -28.12 -7.24 5.48
CA PRO A 2 -26.88 -7.26 6.25
C PRO A 2 -27.07 -8.13 7.49
N SER A 3 -26.24 -9.16 7.64
CA SER A 3 -26.27 -10.06 8.80
C SER A 3 -25.52 -9.40 9.97
N TYR A 4 -26.20 -9.25 11.10
CA TYR A 4 -25.64 -8.72 12.35
C TYR A 4 -24.75 -9.76 13.07
N GLY A 5 -24.72 -11.00 12.57
CA GLY A 5 -23.99 -12.12 13.17
C GLY A 5 -24.69 -13.44 12.88
N ARG A 6 -24.22 -14.52 13.52
CA ARG A 6 -24.69 -15.88 13.36
C ARG A 6 -24.67 -16.60 14.70
N LEU A 7 -25.70 -17.39 14.97
CA LEU A 7 -25.76 -18.34 16.08
C LEU A 7 -25.49 -19.74 15.55
N ARG A 8 -24.64 -20.49 16.24
CA ARG A 8 -24.50 -21.95 16.08
C ARG A 8 -25.16 -22.61 17.27
N VAL A 9 -26.16 -23.44 17.01
CA VAL A 9 -26.93 -24.16 18.03
C VAL A 9 -26.45 -25.60 18.06
N LEU A 10 -25.98 -26.06 19.21
CA LEU A 10 -25.43 -27.39 19.43
C LEU A 10 -26.22 -28.14 20.49
N PHE A 11 -26.41 -29.44 20.29
CA PHE A 11 -26.96 -30.35 21.30
C PHE A 11 -26.05 -31.58 21.38
N ARG A 12 -25.53 -31.88 22.59
CA ARG A 12 -24.50 -32.93 22.79
C ARG A 12 -23.30 -32.78 21.85
N ASP A 13 -22.77 -31.56 21.75
CA ASP A 13 -21.62 -31.17 20.90
C ASP A 13 -21.82 -31.38 19.38
N GLN A 14 -23.02 -31.73 18.93
CA GLN A 14 -23.37 -31.77 17.51
C GLN A 14 -24.10 -30.50 17.10
N LEU A 15 -23.66 -29.89 16.00
CA LEU A 15 -24.32 -28.72 15.40
C LEU A 15 -25.68 -29.14 14.83
N ILE A 16 -26.77 -28.62 15.43
CA ILE A 16 -28.14 -28.93 15.01
C ILE A 16 -28.76 -27.82 14.16
N GLN A 17 -28.34 -26.57 14.34
CA GLN A 17 -28.85 -25.45 13.54
C GLN A 17 -27.81 -24.31 13.48
N THR A 18 -27.84 -23.55 12.38
CA THR A 18 -27.13 -22.26 12.27
C THR A 18 -28.16 -21.20 11.90
N VAL A 19 -28.21 -20.10 12.64
CA VAL A 19 -29.19 -19.02 12.46
C VAL A 19 -28.47 -17.70 12.19
N GLU A 20 -28.76 -17.06 11.07
CA GLU A 20 -28.27 -15.71 10.77
C GLU A 20 -29.09 -14.68 11.55
N LEU A 21 -28.42 -13.76 12.21
CA LEU A 21 -29.03 -12.64 12.92
C LEU A 21 -29.37 -11.55 11.89
N THR A 22 -30.55 -11.64 11.29
CA THR A 22 -30.98 -10.70 10.23
C THR A 22 -31.91 -9.58 10.72
N GLN A 23 -32.37 -9.66 11.97
CA GLN A 23 -33.26 -8.71 12.60
C GLN A 23 -32.78 -8.41 14.03
N PRO A 24 -33.09 -7.24 14.62
CA PRO A 24 -32.51 -6.80 15.89
C PRO A 24 -33.12 -7.46 17.13
N ASP A 25 -34.04 -8.41 16.98
CA ASP A 25 -34.75 -9.10 18.06
C ASP A 25 -35.04 -10.55 17.65
N ILE A 26 -34.58 -11.50 18.45
CA ILE A 26 -34.54 -12.92 18.13
C ILE A 26 -35.08 -13.69 19.32
N CYS A 27 -36.20 -14.35 19.12
CA CYS A 27 -36.81 -15.20 20.14
C CYS A 27 -36.27 -16.64 20.03
N ILE A 28 -35.91 -17.23 21.16
CA ILE A 28 -35.39 -18.60 21.28
C ILE A 28 -36.33 -19.41 22.17
N GLY A 29 -36.88 -20.51 21.66
CA GLY A 29 -37.85 -21.32 22.41
C GLY A 29 -38.46 -22.47 21.61
N GLN A 30 -39.38 -23.21 22.24
CA GLN A 30 -40.13 -24.31 21.63
C GLN A 30 -41.29 -23.84 20.74
N ALA A 31 -41.76 -22.59 20.85
CA ALA A 31 -42.86 -22.14 20.00
C ALA A 31 -42.39 -22.13 18.53
N SER A 32 -43.26 -22.52 17.61
CA SER A 32 -42.97 -22.44 16.17
C SER A 32 -42.79 -21.00 15.66
N ALA A 33 -43.20 -20.02 16.46
CA ALA A 33 -43.03 -18.60 16.21
C ALA A 33 -41.67 -18.05 16.67
N CYS A 34 -40.81 -18.86 17.32
CA CYS A 34 -39.46 -18.45 17.70
C CYS A 34 -38.52 -18.51 16.50
N ASP A 35 -37.67 -17.50 16.36
CA ASP A 35 -36.64 -17.42 15.31
C ASP A 35 -35.59 -18.52 15.44
N VAL A 36 -35.28 -18.92 16.68
CA VAL A 36 -34.51 -20.12 16.99
C VAL A 36 -35.44 -21.13 17.66
N HIS A 37 -35.95 -22.07 16.86
CA HIS A 37 -36.84 -23.12 17.32
C HIS A 37 -36.04 -24.29 17.91
N LEU A 38 -36.25 -24.58 19.20
CA LEU A 38 -35.59 -25.65 19.93
C LEU A 38 -36.62 -26.70 20.37
N ASP A 39 -36.75 -27.79 19.61
CA ASP A 39 -37.63 -28.92 19.96
C ASP A 39 -36.99 -29.79 21.06
N ASN A 40 -37.07 -29.33 22.31
CA ASN A 40 -36.51 -30.03 23.46
C ASN A 40 -37.37 -29.81 24.72
N PRO A 41 -37.82 -30.86 25.43
CA PRO A 41 -38.80 -30.76 26.54
C PRO A 41 -38.34 -29.91 27.74
N TYR A 42 -37.05 -29.56 27.82
CA TYR A 42 -36.49 -28.70 28.87
C TYR A 42 -36.36 -27.22 28.47
N VAL A 43 -36.80 -26.87 27.26
CA VAL A 43 -36.88 -25.49 26.75
C VAL A 43 -38.33 -25.01 26.88
N ALA A 44 -38.54 -23.72 27.16
CA ALA A 44 -39.90 -23.16 27.31
C ALA A 44 -40.42 -22.66 25.95
N SER A 45 -41.72 -22.40 25.82
CA SER A 45 -42.30 -21.89 24.57
C SER A 45 -41.60 -20.63 24.06
N GLN A 46 -41.29 -19.68 24.94
CA GLN A 46 -40.33 -18.59 24.71
C GLN A 46 -39.38 -18.59 25.92
N HIS A 47 -38.12 -18.98 25.71
CA HIS A 47 -37.19 -19.24 26.81
C HIS A 47 -36.14 -18.14 26.94
N ALA A 48 -35.59 -17.68 25.83
CA ALA A 48 -34.60 -16.60 25.81
C ALA A 48 -34.89 -15.63 24.66
N ARG A 49 -34.37 -14.41 24.79
CA ARG A 49 -34.45 -13.40 23.75
C ARG A 49 -33.07 -12.79 23.55
N LEU A 50 -32.64 -12.69 22.30
CA LEU A 50 -31.52 -11.85 21.92
C LEU A 50 -32.08 -10.58 21.31
N TYR A 51 -31.80 -9.42 21.86
CA TYR A 51 -32.28 -8.17 21.31
C TYR A 51 -31.19 -7.12 21.31
N ARG A 52 -31.31 -6.12 20.43
CA ARG A 52 -30.34 -5.03 20.34
C ARG A 52 -30.69 -3.89 21.29
N ARG A 53 -29.67 -3.44 22.02
CA ARG A 53 -29.67 -2.19 22.77
C ARG A 53 -28.53 -1.31 22.24
N GLY A 54 -28.86 -0.38 21.34
CA GLY A 54 -27.86 0.38 20.58
C GLY A 54 -27.03 -0.52 19.68
N ALA A 55 -25.70 -0.41 19.75
CA ALA A 55 -24.78 -1.24 18.98
C ALA A 55 -24.63 -2.68 19.51
N GLN A 56 -25.12 -2.97 20.72
CA GLN A 56 -24.82 -4.21 21.45
C GLN A 56 -25.98 -5.21 21.42
N TRP A 57 -25.65 -6.50 21.40
CA TRP A 57 -26.61 -7.60 21.57
C TRP A 57 -26.76 -7.96 23.05
N MET A 58 -27.99 -8.06 23.51
CA MET A 58 -28.34 -8.43 24.88
C MET A 58 -29.03 -9.79 24.89
N LEU A 59 -28.65 -10.65 25.81
CA LEU A 59 -29.32 -11.92 26.12
C LEU A 59 -30.20 -11.73 27.36
N GLN A 60 -31.49 -11.95 27.18
CA GLN A 60 -32.49 -11.91 28.23
C GLN A 60 -33.05 -13.31 28.47
N ASN A 61 -33.09 -13.72 29.74
CA ASN A 61 -33.84 -14.90 30.15
C ASN A 61 -35.33 -14.53 30.31
N LEU A 62 -36.22 -15.22 29.58
CA LEU A 62 -37.66 -14.96 29.64
C LEU A 62 -38.38 -15.91 30.60
N HIS A 63 -37.72 -16.95 31.12
CA HIS A 63 -38.38 -17.97 31.94
C HIS A 63 -37.68 -18.18 33.30
N ALA A 64 -38.37 -17.81 34.39
CA ALA A 64 -37.81 -17.83 35.74
C ALA A 64 -37.55 -19.25 36.29
N ALA A 65 -38.33 -20.25 35.88
CA ALA A 65 -38.23 -21.62 36.41
C ALA A 65 -37.15 -22.48 35.73
N ALA A 66 -36.57 -22.02 34.61
CA ALA A 66 -35.51 -22.72 33.89
C ALA A 66 -34.52 -21.67 33.35
N PRO A 67 -33.43 -21.37 34.07
CA PRO A 67 -32.58 -20.23 33.73
C PRO A 67 -31.70 -20.55 32.54
N VAL A 68 -31.60 -19.59 31.61
CA VAL A 68 -30.49 -19.51 30.66
C VAL A 68 -29.18 -19.44 31.44
N ARG A 69 -28.17 -20.24 31.07
CA ARG A 69 -26.86 -20.20 31.74
C ARG A 69 -25.75 -19.82 30.81
N MET A 70 -24.91 -18.88 31.24
CA MET A 70 -23.67 -18.49 30.56
C MET A 70 -22.49 -18.92 31.44
N HIS A 71 -21.52 -19.65 30.88
CA HIS A 71 -20.41 -20.26 31.65
C HIS A 71 -20.89 -21.06 32.91
N GLY A 72 -22.01 -21.78 32.77
CA GLY A 72 -22.60 -22.61 33.84
C GLY A 72 -23.37 -21.85 34.92
N ARG A 73 -23.39 -20.51 34.91
CA ARG A 73 -24.11 -19.66 35.88
C ARG A 73 -25.43 -19.15 35.33
N PRO A 74 -26.53 -19.13 36.12
CA PRO A 74 -27.82 -18.61 35.67
C PRO A 74 -27.74 -17.11 35.39
N VAL A 75 -28.38 -16.69 34.29
CA VAL A 75 -28.52 -15.29 33.87
C VAL A 75 -29.75 -14.71 34.59
N SER A 76 -29.54 -13.77 35.51
CA SER A 76 -30.60 -13.12 36.31
C SER A 76 -31.19 -11.87 35.65
N ASP A 77 -30.41 -11.20 34.80
CA ASP A 77 -30.70 -9.91 34.17
C ASP A 77 -30.26 -9.92 32.69
N ASP A 78 -30.51 -8.85 31.95
CA ASP A 78 -30.07 -8.72 30.56
C ASP A 78 -28.53 -8.68 30.47
N VAL A 79 -27.93 -9.72 29.89
CA VAL A 79 -26.46 -9.86 29.80
C VAL A 79 -25.98 -9.49 28.41
N PRO A 80 -24.96 -8.62 28.28
CA PRO A 80 -24.37 -8.31 26.99
C PRO A 80 -23.67 -9.53 26.37
N LEU A 81 -23.92 -9.79 25.09
CA LEU A 81 -23.22 -10.80 24.31
C LEU A 81 -22.01 -10.21 23.57
N THR A 82 -20.90 -10.93 23.62
CA THR A 82 -19.69 -10.65 22.84
C THR A 82 -19.52 -11.68 21.73
N ASN A 83 -18.72 -11.34 20.71
CA ASN A 83 -18.33 -12.30 19.69
C ASN A 83 -17.58 -13.48 20.34
N GLY A 84 -17.99 -14.72 20.04
CA GLY A 84 -17.47 -15.94 20.66
C GLY A 84 -18.15 -16.33 21.98
N ALA A 85 -19.17 -15.60 22.44
CA ALA A 85 -19.93 -15.96 23.64
C ALA A 85 -20.66 -17.30 23.47
N GLU A 86 -20.79 -18.04 24.57
CA GLU A 86 -21.52 -19.30 24.64
C GLU A 86 -22.49 -19.29 25.82
N PHE A 87 -23.76 -19.63 25.55
CA PHE A 87 -24.79 -19.77 26.58
C PHE A 87 -25.66 -21.00 26.33
N THR A 88 -26.40 -21.42 27.35
CA THR A 88 -27.21 -22.64 27.32
C THR A 88 -28.66 -22.36 27.64
N VAL A 89 -29.54 -22.99 26.87
CA VAL A 89 -31.00 -22.94 26.99
C VAL A 89 -31.46 -24.39 27.20
N GLY A 90 -31.76 -24.77 28.44
CA GLY A 90 -31.87 -26.18 28.82
C GLY A 90 -30.56 -26.95 28.53
N PRO A 91 -30.59 -28.10 27.84
CA PRO A 91 -29.40 -28.86 27.48
C PRO A 91 -28.75 -28.43 26.14
N VAL A 92 -29.25 -27.37 25.49
CA VAL A 92 -28.77 -26.88 24.20
C VAL A 92 -27.75 -25.77 24.41
N VAL A 93 -26.61 -25.85 23.74
CA VAL A 93 -25.52 -24.86 23.75
C VAL A 93 -25.66 -23.96 22.52
N ILE A 94 -25.52 -22.65 22.70
CA ILE A 94 -25.60 -21.66 21.62
C ILE A 94 -24.31 -20.84 21.62
N GLN A 95 -23.57 -20.94 20.53
CA GLN A 95 -22.34 -20.18 20.27
C GLN A 95 -22.64 -18.99 19.35
N VAL A 96 -22.14 -17.82 19.71
CA VAL A 96 -22.47 -16.55 19.07
C VAL A 96 -21.28 -16.05 18.26
N THR A 97 -21.48 -15.72 16.99
CA THR A 97 -20.53 -14.98 16.15
C THR A 97 -21.15 -13.66 15.74
N LEU A 98 -20.59 -12.51 16.09
CA LEU A 98 -21.17 -11.19 15.77
C LEU A 98 -20.36 -10.48 14.68
N THR A 99 -21.05 -9.84 13.74
CA THR A 99 -20.42 -9.04 12.68
C THR A 99 -20.18 -7.61 13.18
N PRO A 100 -18.96 -7.04 13.10
CA PRO A 100 -18.71 -5.66 13.51
C PRO A 100 -19.50 -4.67 12.63
N PHE A 101 -20.22 -3.72 13.24
CA PHE A 101 -20.98 -2.69 12.51
C PHE A 101 -20.28 -1.33 12.59
N ALA A 102 -20.25 -0.61 11.47
CA ALA A 102 -19.90 0.81 11.37
C ALA A 102 -21.13 1.67 11.66
N SER A 103 -20.99 2.76 12.41
CA SER A 103 -22.10 3.66 12.80
C SER A 103 -21.96 5.05 12.16
N ASP A 104 -23.08 5.56 11.61
CA ASP A 104 -23.28 6.96 11.19
C ASP A 104 -23.61 7.89 12.39
N PRO A 105 -23.39 9.22 12.28
CA PRO A 105 -23.47 10.16 13.40
C PRO A 105 -24.78 10.96 13.43
N ALA A 106 -25.45 11.06 14.59
CA ALA A 106 -26.18 12.25 15.02
C ALA A 106 -26.64 12.18 16.49
N ASP A 107 -26.30 13.25 17.22
CA ASP A 107 -26.89 13.86 18.42
C ASP A 107 -27.05 13.10 19.75
N GLY A 108 -26.31 13.61 20.76
CA GLY A 108 -26.84 13.81 22.12
C GLY A 108 -26.18 13.01 23.26
N ASP A 109 -25.10 13.58 23.82
CA ASP A 109 -24.63 13.51 25.21
C ASP A 109 -25.14 12.38 26.14
N ASP A 110 -24.30 11.36 26.41
CA ASP A 110 -23.66 11.14 27.72
C ASP A 110 -22.72 9.90 27.70
N THR A 111 -21.54 10.10 28.25
CA THR A 111 -20.28 9.32 28.12
C THR A 111 -20.22 7.93 28.80
N VAL A 112 -19.78 6.89 28.06
CA VAL A 112 -18.94 5.75 28.56
C VAL A 112 -18.02 5.28 27.41
N SER A 113 -16.72 5.17 27.69
CA SER A 113 -15.61 5.01 26.74
C SER A 113 -15.54 3.63 26.04
N LEU A 114 -15.45 3.64 24.71
CA LEU A 114 -14.96 2.54 23.89
C LEU A 114 -13.45 2.32 24.18
N GLN A 115 -13.05 1.10 24.57
CA GLN A 115 -11.63 0.73 24.53
C GLN A 115 -11.23 0.50 23.07
N ALA A 116 -10.43 1.43 22.54
CA ALA A 116 -9.82 1.34 21.21
C ALA A 116 -8.87 0.15 21.09
N ALA A 117 -8.78 -0.47 19.91
CA ALA A 117 -7.74 -1.45 19.63
C ALA A 117 -6.38 -0.75 19.62
N ALA A 118 -5.38 -1.33 20.27
CA ALA A 118 -4.07 -0.72 20.38
C ALA A 118 -3.35 -0.71 19.01
N PRO A 119 -2.67 0.39 18.64
CA PRO A 119 -1.83 0.42 17.44
C PRO A 119 -0.71 -0.61 17.55
N VAL A 120 -0.19 -1.08 16.41
CA VAL A 120 0.80 -2.18 16.35
C VAL A 120 2.10 -1.68 15.76
N LEU A 121 3.23 -2.02 16.39
CA LEU A 121 4.55 -1.87 15.82
C LEU A 121 5.08 -3.22 15.33
N THR A 122 5.29 -3.34 14.02
CA THR A 122 5.93 -4.49 13.40
C THR A 122 7.43 -4.24 13.27
N VAL A 123 8.23 -5.11 13.86
CA VAL A 123 9.69 -5.07 13.79
C VAL A 123 10.19 -6.19 12.89
N SER A 124 11.01 -5.85 11.89
CA SER A 124 11.61 -6.82 10.97
C SER A 124 13.14 -6.69 10.90
N TYR A 125 13.86 -7.80 11.06
CA TYR A 125 15.32 -7.91 10.93
C TYR A 125 15.75 -9.35 10.65
N GLN A 126 16.75 -9.56 9.77
CA GLN A 126 17.40 -10.89 9.56
C GLN A 126 16.40 -12.07 9.48
N GLN A 127 15.35 -11.95 8.66
CA GLN A 127 14.26 -12.94 8.48
C GLN A 127 13.27 -13.09 9.65
N VAL A 128 13.44 -12.35 10.75
CA VAL A 128 12.50 -12.31 11.87
C VAL A 128 11.54 -11.15 11.69
N VAL A 129 10.24 -11.42 11.68
CA VAL A 129 9.16 -10.42 11.75
C VAL A 129 8.38 -10.64 13.04
N ARG A 130 8.21 -9.60 13.85
CA ARG A 130 7.45 -9.65 15.10
C ARG A 130 6.58 -8.42 15.27
N GLU A 131 5.35 -8.64 15.67
CA GLU A 131 4.37 -7.59 15.95
C GLU A 131 4.26 -7.33 17.44
N TYR A 132 4.18 -6.06 17.81
CA TYR A 132 4.10 -5.58 19.19
C TYR A 132 2.90 -4.63 19.32
N PRO A 133 1.80 -5.07 19.96
CA PRO A 133 0.71 -4.17 20.34
C PRO A 133 1.22 -3.08 21.29
N LEU A 134 0.90 -1.83 20.99
CA LEU A 134 1.36 -0.67 21.73
C LEU A 134 0.27 -0.21 22.71
N GLU A 135 0.33 -0.77 23.91
CA GLU A 135 -0.66 -0.54 24.96
C GLU A 135 -0.14 0.37 26.08
N GLN A 136 1.19 0.44 26.24
CA GLN A 136 1.85 1.11 27.35
C GLN A 136 2.11 2.59 27.03
N SER A 137 2.19 3.42 28.07
CA SER A 137 2.49 4.86 27.90
C SER A 137 3.93 5.12 27.48
N GLU A 138 4.84 4.21 27.81
CA GLU A 138 6.26 4.28 27.45
C GLU A 138 6.75 2.86 27.14
N ILE A 139 7.38 2.66 25.97
CA ILE A 139 7.86 1.35 25.50
C ILE A 139 9.31 1.51 25.04
N HIS A 140 10.23 0.80 25.68
CA HIS A 140 11.64 0.84 25.34
C HIS A 140 11.98 -0.15 24.24
N LEU A 141 12.80 0.30 23.29
CA LEU A 141 13.29 -0.48 22.17
C LEU A 141 14.81 -0.52 22.18
N GLY A 142 15.39 -1.73 22.09
CA GLY A 142 16.83 -1.87 22.04
C GLY A 142 17.33 -3.32 22.00
N ARG A 143 18.65 -3.48 21.93
CA ARG A 143 19.31 -4.79 21.84
C ARG A 143 19.41 -5.51 23.19
N ALA A 144 19.42 -4.77 24.30
CA ALA A 144 19.48 -5.37 25.63
C ALA A 144 18.15 -6.03 26.00
N SER A 145 18.20 -7.11 26.78
CA SER A 145 17.03 -7.86 27.23
C SER A 145 16.12 -7.10 28.21
N GLU A 146 16.57 -5.95 28.69
CA GLU A 146 15.84 -5.05 29.59
C GLU A 146 14.83 -4.14 28.88
N ASN A 147 14.83 -4.11 27.53
CA ASN A 147 13.85 -3.35 26.76
C ASN A 147 12.57 -4.17 26.57
N ASP A 148 11.44 -3.49 26.41
CA ASP A 148 10.15 -4.12 26.12
C ASP A 148 10.15 -4.76 24.72
N ILE A 149 10.76 -4.07 23.75
CA ILE A 149 11.00 -4.57 22.40
C ILE A 149 12.49 -4.88 22.23
N VAL A 150 12.82 -6.17 22.37
CA VAL A 150 14.20 -6.67 22.25
C VAL A 150 14.53 -7.04 20.81
N ILE A 151 15.54 -6.37 20.25
CA ILE A 151 16.02 -6.58 18.88
C ILE A 151 17.50 -6.98 18.92
N PRO A 152 17.83 -8.28 18.96
CA PRO A 152 19.15 -8.79 19.34
C PRO A 152 20.21 -8.72 18.22
N VAL A 153 20.21 -7.67 17.38
CA VAL A 153 21.19 -7.48 16.30
C VAL A 153 22.11 -6.29 16.56
N SER A 154 23.37 -6.37 16.13
CA SER A 154 24.40 -5.34 16.39
C SER A 154 24.07 -3.96 15.81
N THR A 155 23.21 -3.91 14.80
CA THR A 155 22.68 -2.68 14.20
C THR A 155 21.86 -1.86 15.20
N VAL A 156 21.32 -2.48 16.25
CA VAL A 156 20.53 -1.81 17.30
C VAL A 156 21.39 -1.56 18.55
N SER A 157 21.28 -0.34 19.09
CA SER A 157 21.95 0.04 20.34
C SER A 157 21.32 -0.67 21.54
N ARG A 158 22.07 -0.83 22.65
CA ARG A 158 21.54 -1.51 23.85
C ARG A 158 20.22 -0.92 24.34
N ARG A 159 20.11 0.41 24.34
CA ARG A 159 18.89 1.20 24.47
C ARG A 159 18.89 2.11 23.26
N HIS A 160 17.99 1.90 22.30
CA HIS A 160 18.05 2.57 21.01
C HIS A 160 17.02 3.68 20.91
N ALA A 161 15.77 3.37 21.23
CA ALA A 161 14.69 4.34 21.17
C ALA A 161 13.65 4.08 22.27
N VAL A 162 12.74 5.01 22.44
CA VAL A 162 11.56 4.87 23.30
C VAL A 162 10.33 5.38 22.57
N LEU A 163 9.25 4.61 22.58
CA LEU A 163 7.94 5.09 22.16
C LEU A 163 7.25 5.70 23.36
N GLN A 164 6.79 6.94 23.25
CA GLN A 164 6.03 7.64 24.28
C GLN A 164 4.62 7.94 23.76
N ARG A 165 3.61 7.51 24.50
CA ARG A 165 2.21 7.77 24.19
C ARG A 165 1.87 9.23 24.49
N GLN A 166 1.34 9.93 23.49
CA GLN A 166 0.80 11.28 23.59
C GLN A 166 -0.71 11.26 23.35
N ARG A 167 -1.36 12.43 23.43
CA ARG A 167 -2.83 12.57 23.28
C ARG A 167 -3.37 12.00 21.96
N ASP A 168 -2.59 12.07 20.87
CA ASP A 168 -3.03 11.72 19.51
C ASP A 168 -2.17 10.60 18.87
N GLY A 169 -1.58 9.70 19.67
CA GLY A 169 -0.77 8.58 19.16
C GLY A 169 0.59 8.44 19.84
N TYR A 170 1.53 7.76 19.19
CA TYR A 170 2.88 7.51 19.72
C TYR A 170 3.93 8.42 19.09
N VAL A 171 4.92 8.83 19.89
CA VAL A 171 6.13 9.50 19.42
C VAL A 171 7.32 8.61 19.71
N LEU A 172 8.09 8.25 18.68
CA LEU A 172 9.32 7.49 18.80
C LEU A 172 10.49 8.45 18.95
N LEU A 173 11.26 8.31 20.04
CA LEU A 173 12.41 9.15 20.38
C LEU A 173 13.69 8.33 20.34
N ASP A 174 14.69 8.80 19.60
CA ASP A 174 16.04 8.23 19.59
C ASP A 174 16.75 8.55 20.91
N ARG A 175 17.42 7.54 21.50
CA ARG A 175 18.13 7.67 22.77
C ARG A 175 19.64 7.85 22.58
N GLU A 176 20.02 8.79 21.73
CA GLU A 176 21.43 9.02 21.33
C GLU A 176 22.07 7.74 20.81
N SER A 177 21.32 7.03 19.98
CA SER A 177 21.73 5.72 19.51
C SER A 177 22.88 5.82 18.49
N ARG A 178 23.67 4.75 18.36
CA ARG A 178 24.83 4.73 17.45
C ARG A 178 24.44 4.98 16.00
N ASN A 179 23.38 4.30 15.56
CA ASN A 179 22.97 4.26 14.15
C ASN A 179 21.82 5.24 13.85
N GLY A 180 21.17 5.77 14.89
CA GLY A 180 20.04 6.68 14.78
C GLY A 180 18.76 5.99 14.29
N LEU A 181 17.66 6.74 14.39
CA LEU A 181 16.42 6.45 13.69
C LEU A 181 16.41 7.16 12.34
N ILE A 182 15.98 6.47 11.30
CA ILE A 182 15.86 6.98 9.94
C ILE A 182 14.39 6.91 9.53
N TYR A 183 13.82 8.04 9.16
CA TYR A 183 12.48 8.15 8.59
C TYR A 183 12.58 8.89 7.25
N HIS A 184 11.98 8.33 6.20
CA HIS A 184 12.11 8.83 4.82
C HIS A 184 13.56 9.14 4.38
N GLY A 185 14.51 8.31 4.82
CA GLY A 185 15.94 8.48 4.50
C GLY A 185 16.66 9.56 5.32
N GLN A 186 15.98 10.32 6.16
CA GLN A 186 16.58 11.34 7.04
C GLN A 186 16.71 10.82 8.47
N ARG A 187 17.82 11.19 9.13
CA ARG A 187 17.99 10.91 10.55
C ARG A 187 17.07 11.79 11.37
N VAL A 188 16.25 11.16 12.21
CA VAL A 188 15.31 11.84 13.09
C VAL A 188 15.68 11.59 14.55
N LYS A 189 15.67 12.64 15.37
CA LYS A 189 15.80 12.50 16.83
C LYS A 189 14.50 12.10 17.50
N GLN A 190 13.39 12.52 16.90
CA GLN A 190 12.04 12.16 17.30
C GLN A 190 11.15 12.13 16.07
N HIS A 191 10.14 11.25 16.07
CA HIS A 191 9.14 11.18 15.02
C HIS A 191 7.79 10.81 15.61
N ARG A 192 6.73 11.57 15.26
CA ARG A 192 5.36 11.24 15.64
C ARG A 192 4.84 10.19 14.66
N LEU A 193 4.53 9.01 15.16
CA LEU A 193 4.08 7.88 14.37
C LEU A 193 2.66 8.12 13.85
N ALA A 194 2.48 7.93 12.55
CA ALA A 194 1.21 7.92 11.83
C ALA A 194 1.03 6.57 11.13
N ASP A 195 -0.23 6.19 10.84
CA ASP A 195 -0.54 4.92 10.19
C ASP A 195 0.28 4.70 8.89
N GLY A 196 0.88 3.52 8.77
CA GLY A 196 1.72 3.13 7.65
C GLY A 196 3.12 3.73 7.65
N ASP A 197 3.54 4.38 8.75
CA ASP A 197 4.92 4.85 8.92
C ASP A 197 5.90 3.68 8.96
N VAL A 198 7.03 3.84 8.27
CA VAL A 198 8.15 2.90 8.32
C VAL A 198 9.42 3.65 8.68
N LEU A 199 10.02 3.28 9.82
CA LEU A 199 11.30 3.79 10.29
C LEU A 199 12.35 2.69 10.22
N ARG A 200 13.62 3.10 10.18
CA ARG A 200 14.74 2.18 10.11
C ARG A 200 15.87 2.52 11.06
N ILE A 201 16.62 1.49 11.40
CA ILE A 201 17.93 1.58 12.03
C ILE A 201 18.91 0.95 11.06
N ILE A 202 19.86 1.73 10.51
CA ILE A 202 20.80 1.25 9.48
C ILE A 202 22.24 1.43 9.96
N ASP A 203 23.07 0.41 9.84
CA ASP A 203 24.51 0.52 10.13
C ASP A 203 25.36 0.86 8.90
N ASP A 204 26.64 1.16 9.12
CA ASP A 204 27.60 1.53 8.08
C ASP A 204 27.85 0.41 7.04
N LEU A 205 27.45 -0.83 7.36
CA LEU A 205 27.55 -2.00 6.50
C LEU A 205 26.24 -2.26 5.73
N GLY A 206 25.24 -1.39 5.88
CA GLY A 206 23.94 -1.48 5.23
C GLY A 206 23.03 -2.57 5.79
N ASN A 207 23.33 -3.15 6.97
CA ASN A 207 22.32 -3.94 7.68
C ASN A 207 21.27 -3.00 8.24
N PHE A 208 20.02 -3.45 8.30
CA PHE A 208 18.94 -2.63 8.78
C PHE A 208 17.91 -3.39 9.61
N VAL A 209 17.19 -2.64 10.43
CA VAL A 209 15.98 -3.07 11.14
C VAL A 209 14.85 -2.18 10.71
N HIS A 210 13.70 -2.76 10.34
CA HIS A 210 12.47 -2.04 10.02
C HIS A 210 11.56 -1.95 11.24
N LEU A 211 10.94 -0.80 11.41
CA LEU A 211 9.92 -0.50 12.39
C LEU A 211 8.71 0.04 11.63
N SER A 212 7.70 -0.79 11.37
CA SER A 212 6.48 -0.39 10.68
C SER A 212 5.36 -0.18 11.69
N TYR A 213 4.75 0.99 11.70
CA TYR A 213 3.67 1.34 12.61
C TYR A 213 2.34 1.28 11.86
N ALA A 214 1.37 0.56 12.43
CA ALA A 214 0.01 0.47 11.93
C ALA A 214 -0.95 0.95 13.03
N ASP A 215 -1.73 1.96 12.72
CA ASP A 215 -2.77 2.50 13.59
C ASP A 215 -4.09 2.40 12.85
N VAL A 216 -4.83 1.34 13.16
CA VAL A 216 -6.12 0.99 12.54
C VAL A 216 -7.20 2.07 12.77
N HIS A 217 -6.89 3.13 13.53
CA HIS A 217 -7.76 4.25 13.87
C HIS A 217 -7.35 5.60 13.26
N GLN A 218 -6.23 5.70 12.54
CA GLN A 218 -5.85 6.94 11.86
C GLN A 218 -6.01 6.81 10.34
N PRO A 219 -7.02 7.44 9.71
CA PRO A 219 -6.86 7.78 8.29
C PRO A 219 -5.61 8.65 8.16
N PRO A 220 -4.80 8.48 7.09
CA PRO A 220 -3.58 9.25 6.92
C PRO A 220 -3.88 10.76 7.02
N PRO A 221 -3.01 11.55 7.67
CA PRO A 221 -3.20 12.99 7.71
C PRO A 221 -2.95 13.54 6.30
N VAL A 222 -4.01 13.67 5.52
CA VAL A 222 -3.96 14.41 4.26
C VAL A 222 -4.56 15.78 4.50
N GLN A 223 -3.70 16.80 4.58
CA GLN A 223 -4.13 18.17 4.29
C GLN A 223 -4.42 18.28 2.77
N THR A 224 -5.55 17.74 2.35
CA THR A 224 -6.21 18.10 1.09
C THR A 224 -7.71 17.92 1.33
N GLY A 225 -8.30 18.87 2.07
CA GLY A 225 -9.75 18.91 2.23
C GLY A 225 -10.43 19.09 0.87
N THR A 226 -11.64 18.56 0.72
CA THR A 226 -12.53 18.90 -0.40
C THR A 226 -12.63 20.42 -0.50
N LEU A 227 -12.21 21.00 -1.63
CA LEU A 227 -12.24 22.44 -1.85
C LEU A 227 -13.55 22.79 -2.53
N HIS A 228 -14.40 23.53 -1.82
CA HIS A 228 -15.67 23.98 -2.35
C HIS A 228 -15.45 25.15 -3.30
N PHE A 229 -15.82 24.96 -4.56
CA PHE A 229 -15.93 25.99 -5.57
C PHE A 229 -17.29 26.67 -5.43
N ALA A 230 -17.39 27.57 -4.46
CA ALA A 230 -18.63 28.24 -4.07
C ALA A 230 -19.34 28.88 -5.27
N ALA A 231 -20.67 28.99 -5.21
CA ALA A 231 -21.48 29.44 -6.34
C ALA A 231 -21.17 30.88 -6.80
N ASP A 232 -20.66 31.72 -5.89
CA ASP A 232 -20.20 33.10 -6.13
C ASP A 232 -18.74 33.17 -6.59
N GLN A 233 -18.00 32.08 -6.48
CA GLN A 233 -16.62 32.00 -6.94
C GLN A 233 -16.58 31.74 -8.45
N HIS A 234 -16.06 32.70 -9.22
CA HIS A 234 -15.98 32.59 -10.67
C HIS A 234 -14.75 31.81 -11.15
N GLU A 235 -13.68 31.77 -10.36
CA GLU A 235 -12.43 31.10 -10.71
C GLU A 235 -11.80 30.38 -9.51
N LEU A 236 -11.28 29.17 -9.75
CA LEU A 236 -10.48 28.39 -8.80
C LEU A 236 -9.14 28.05 -9.46
N THR A 237 -8.07 28.66 -8.99
CA THR A 237 -6.72 28.45 -9.51
C THR A 237 -6.07 27.21 -8.88
N ILE A 238 -5.38 26.43 -9.70
CA ILE A 238 -4.62 25.24 -9.29
C ILE A 238 -3.18 25.42 -9.73
N GLY A 239 -2.24 25.23 -8.81
CA GLY A 239 -0.82 25.34 -9.13
C GLY A 239 0.06 25.09 -7.93
N ARG A 240 1.37 25.12 -8.15
CA ARG A 240 2.37 24.87 -7.11
C ARG A 240 2.63 26.08 -6.21
N ALA A 241 2.40 27.30 -6.71
CA ALA A 241 2.61 28.51 -5.93
C ALA A 241 1.52 28.67 -4.84
N GLN A 242 1.88 29.27 -3.71
CA GLN A 242 1.02 29.36 -2.53
C GLN A 242 -0.16 30.32 -2.68
N ASP A 243 -0.15 31.15 -3.73
CA ASP A 243 -1.22 32.07 -4.08
C ASP A 243 -2.34 31.44 -4.93
N ASN A 244 -2.21 30.15 -5.29
CA ASN A 244 -3.31 29.40 -5.89
C ASN A 244 -4.33 28.97 -4.83
N ALA A 245 -5.61 28.93 -5.22
CA ALA A 245 -6.68 28.41 -4.36
C ALA A 245 -6.45 26.92 -4.01
N VAL A 246 -5.93 26.14 -4.96
CA VAL A 246 -5.47 24.77 -4.76
C VAL A 246 -3.96 24.72 -4.95
N CYS A 247 -3.24 24.73 -3.83
CA CYS A 247 -1.79 24.59 -3.82
C CYS A 247 -1.39 23.12 -3.87
N VAL A 248 -0.76 22.71 -4.98
CA VAL A 248 -0.23 21.36 -5.18
C VAL A 248 1.30 21.41 -5.16
N ASN A 249 1.88 21.20 -3.98
CA ASN A 249 3.33 21.26 -3.78
C ASN A 249 4.04 20.03 -4.36
N HIS A 250 4.27 20.03 -5.67
CA HIS A 250 4.94 18.95 -6.38
C HIS A 250 5.79 19.49 -7.54
N PRO A 251 7.04 19.00 -7.72
CA PRO A 251 7.98 19.58 -8.69
C PRO A 251 7.50 19.52 -10.14
N MET A 252 6.59 18.60 -10.49
CA MET A 252 6.01 18.50 -11.84
C MET A 252 4.80 19.43 -12.08
N VAL A 253 4.39 20.23 -11.10
CA VAL A 253 3.28 21.17 -11.22
C VAL A 253 3.83 22.58 -11.44
N SER A 254 3.43 23.24 -12.53
CA SER A 254 3.74 24.65 -12.77
C SER A 254 3.18 25.55 -11.66
N ALA A 255 3.85 26.67 -11.38
CA ALA A 255 3.47 27.66 -10.38
C ALA A 255 1.99 28.02 -10.47
N HIS A 256 1.50 28.30 -11.68
CA HIS A 256 0.08 28.40 -12.02
C HIS A 256 -0.21 27.41 -13.15
N HIS A 257 -0.91 26.33 -12.84
CA HIS A 257 -1.04 25.19 -13.75
C HIS A 257 -2.33 25.24 -14.55
N ALA A 258 -3.45 25.38 -13.84
CA ALA A 258 -4.77 25.36 -14.43
C ALA A 258 -5.72 26.26 -13.64
N VAL A 259 -6.87 26.56 -14.23
CA VAL A 259 -7.95 27.28 -13.56
C VAL A 259 -9.29 26.64 -13.94
N LEU A 260 -10.14 26.42 -12.95
CA LEU A 260 -11.56 26.14 -13.19
C LEU A 260 -12.28 27.48 -13.27
N LYS A 261 -13.05 27.70 -14.34
CA LYS A 261 -13.85 28.91 -14.53
C LYS A 261 -15.31 28.57 -14.67
N ARG A 262 -16.16 29.28 -13.93
CA ARG A 262 -17.62 29.22 -14.05
C ARG A 262 -18.10 30.27 -15.05
N GLN A 263 -18.80 29.86 -16.10
CA GLN A 263 -19.44 30.72 -17.08
C GLN A 263 -20.92 30.37 -17.15
N GLY A 264 -21.76 31.09 -16.39
CA GLY A 264 -23.17 30.72 -16.24
C GLY A 264 -23.31 29.44 -15.41
N GLN A 265 -24.01 28.43 -15.95
CA GLN A 265 -24.14 27.12 -15.32
C GLN A 265 -22.99 26.16 -15.67
N ASP A 266 -22.20 26.49 -16.69
CA ASP A 266 -21.12 25.64 -17.15
C ASP A 266 -19.81 25.93 -16.41
N VAL A 267 -19.06 24.87 -16.11
CA VAL A 267 -17.71 24.95 -15.56
C VAL A 267 -16.73 24.41 -16.57
N PHE A 268 -15.62 25.13 -16.76
CA PHE A 268 -14.54 24.74 -17.66
C PHE A 268 -13.24 24.64 -16.88
N VAL A 269 -12.43 23.64 -17.20
CA VAL A 269 -11.01 23.66 -16.84
C VAL A 269 -10.21 24.28 -18.00
N LEU A 270 -9.27 25.16 -17.67
CA LEU A 270 -8.32 25.75 -18.61
C LEU A 270 -6.90 25.48 -18.13
N ASP A 271 -6.06 24.96 -19.01
CA ASP A 271 -4.61 24.86 -18.80
C ASP A 271 -3.96 26.22 -19.06
N LEU A 272 -3.08 26.67 -18.17
CA LEU A 272 -2.44 27.98 -18.24
C LEU A 272 -1.09 27.94 -18.98
N GLY A 273 -0.92 27.02 -19.93
CA GLY A 273 0.35 26.77 -20.59
C GLY A 273 1.31 25.99 -19.71
N SER A 274 0.79 25.05 -18.92
CA SER A 274 1.58 24.28 -17.98
C SER A 274 2.60 23.38 -18.71
N THR A 275 3.73 23.10 -18.05
CA THR A 275 4.79 22.30 -18.67
C THR A 275 4.35 20.86 -18.95
N ASN A 276 3.52 20.28 -18.07
CA ASN A 276 3.12 18.87 -18.15
C ASN A 276 1.69 18.64 -18.65
N GLY A 277 0.93 19.73 -18.84
CA GLY A 277 -0.45 19.69 -19.31
C GLY A 277 -1.45 19.31 -18.23
N THR A 278 -2.68 19.77 -18.45
CA THR A 278 -3.88 19.36 -17.73
C THR A 278 -4.61 18.29 -18.52
N TYR A 279 -5.16 17.28 -17.83
CA TYR A 279 -5.89 16.18 -18.44
C TYR A 279 -7.28 16.07 -17.85
N VAL A 280 -8.28 15.72 -18.68
CA VAL A 280 -9.65 15.40 -18.26
C VAL A 280 -10.04 14.07 -18.87
N GLY A 281 -10.42 13.10 -18.03
CA GLY A 281 -10.73 11.74 -18.50
C GLY A 281 -9.57 11.12 -19.30
N GLY A 282 -8.32 11.37 -18.88
CA GLY A 282 -7.11 10.86 -19.52
C GLY A 282 -6.65 11.61 -20.79
N GLN A 283 -7.45 12.53 -21.32
CA GLN A 283 -7.10 13.31 -22.52
C GLN A 283 -6.52 14.67 -22.15
N ARG A 284 -5.44 15.09 -22.84
CA ARG A 284 -4.83 16.40 -22.62
C ARG A 284 -5.73 17.50 -23.14
N VAL A 285 -5.96 18.54 -22.34
CA VAL A 285 -6.85 19.65 -22.68
C VAL A 285 -6.15 20.99 -22.53
N VAL A 286 -6.51 21.94 -23.40
CA VAL A 286 -6.21 23.37 -23.20
C VAL A 286 -7.40 24.07 -22.55
N ARG A 287 -8.60 23.71 -23.00
CA ARG A 287 -9.89 24.09 -22.40
C ARG A 287 -10.86 22.93 -22.58
N ALA A 288 -11.56 22.54 -21.54
CA ALA A 288 -12.62 21.54 -21.61
C ALA A 288 -13.77 21.88 -20.65
N PRO A 289 -15.04 21.71 -21.06
CA PRO A 289 -16.14 21.69 -20.11
C PRO A 289 -15.97 20.49 -19.16
N ILE A 290 -16.37 20.65 -17.90
CA ILE A 290 -16.35 19.59 -16.89
C ILE A 290 -17.73 19.43 -16.25
N GLN A 291 -18.09 18.20 -15.94
CA GLN A 291 -19.33 17.81 -15.27
C GLN A 291 -19.03 17.08 -13.95
N PRO A 292 -19.98 17.06 -12.99
CA PRO A 292 -19.83 16.25 -11.79
C PRO A 292 -19.53 14.79 -12.12
N GLY A 293 -18.44 14.26 -11.56
CA GLY A 293 -17.91 12.94 -11.84
C GLY A 293 -16.64 12.95 -12.71
N ASP A 294 -16.37 14.04 -13.43
CA ASP A 294 -15.17 14.14 -14.27
C ASP A 294 -13.90 14.19 -13.41
N VAL A 295 -12.88 13.45 -13.87
CA VAL A 295 -11.55 13.41 -13.28
C VAL A 295 -10.64 14.38 -14.01
N ILE A 296 -10.14 15.37 -13.28
CA ILE A 296 -9.08 16.28 -13.71
C ILE A 296 -7.76 15.76 -13.16
N GLN A 297 -6.79 15.53 -14.03
CA GLN A 297 -5.46 15.08 -13.66
C GLN A 297 -4.41 16.16 -13.96
N ILE A 298 -3.59 16.44 -12.94
CA ILE A 298 -2.47 17.37 -12.97
C ILE A 298 -1.26 16.64 -12.39
N ALA A 299 -0.27 16.35 -13.24
CA ALA A 299 0.84 15.45 -12.90
C ALA A 299 0.34 14.10 -12.35
N CYS A 300 0.74 13.73 -11.13
CA CYS A 300 0.30 12.51 -10.45
C CYS A 300 -0.97 12.70 -9.58
N TYR A 301 -1.54 13.91 -9.53
CA TYR A 301 -2.72 14.20 -8.74
C TYR A 301 -3.97 14.10 -9.60
N GLN A 302 -4.97 13.42 -9.06
CA GLN A 302 -6.30 13.32 -9.64
C GLN A 302 -7.31 14.00 -8.73
N PHE A 303 -8.17 14.79 -9.33
CA PHE A 303 -9.24 15.52 -8.68
C PHE A 303 -10.56 15.15 -9.34
N ILE A 304 -11.58 14.80 -8.55
CA ILE A 304 -12.93 14.62 -9.07
C ILE A 304 -13.70 15.92 -8.83
N TYR A 305 -14.32 16.42 -9.89
CA TYR A 305 -15.28 17.49 -9.78
C TYR A 305 -16.63 16.95 -9.28
N ARG A 306 -17.19 17.51 -8.22
CA ARG A 306 -18.48 17.10 -7.62
C ARG A 306 -19.36 18.30 -7.38
N GLU A 307 -20.44 18.46 -8.13
CA GLU A 307 -21.42 19.57 -8.04
C GLU A 307 -20.76 20.96 -8.01
N ASP A 308 -20.24 21.37 -6.85
CA ASP A 308 -19.52 22.63 -6.58
C ASP A 308 -18.24 22.41 -5.74
N ALA A 309 -17.54 21.29 -5.91
CA ALA A 309 -16.33 20.98 -5.16
C ALA A 309 -15.30 20.20 -5.98
N LEU A 310 -14.03 20.49 -5.73
CA LEU A 310 -12.92 19.73 -6.24
C LEU A 310 -12.38 18.85 -5.11
N ALA A 311 -12.62 17.54 -5.22
CA ALA A 311 -12.17 16.57 -4.23
C ALA A 311 -10.91 15.86 -4.74
N PRO A 312 -9.79 15.88 -4.01
CA PRO A 312 -8.64 15.04 -4.33
C PRO A 312 -9.07 13.58 -4.25
N THR A 313 -8.74 12.81 -5.27
CA THR A 313 -9.11 11.39 -5.37
C THR A 313 -7.95 10.49 -4.96
N VAL A 314 -6.72 11.00 -5.11
CA VAL A 314 -5.49 10.24 -4.89
C VAL A 314 -4.47 11.13 -4.20
N THR A 315 -3.93 10.68 -3.06
CA THR A 315 -2.64 11.15 -2.57
C THR A 315 -1.56 10.52 -3.44
N SER A 316 -0.68 11.31 -4.02
CA SER A 316 0.32 10.92 -5.03
C SER A 316 1.08 9.61 -4.75
N ASN A 317 1.28 9.24 -3.48
CA ASN A 317 2.16 8.13 -3.09
C ASN A 317 1.49 6.74 -2.98
N GLN A 318 0.36 6.51 -3.66
CA GLN A 318 -0.33 5.21 -3.63
C GLN A 318 -0.64 4.70 -5.05
N VAL A 319 0.40 4.26 -5.77
CA VAL A 319 0.29 3.72 -7.13
C VAL A 319 0.29 2.20 -7.08
N ARG A 320 -0.87 1.59 -7.37
CA ARG A 320 -1.03 0.18 -7.71
C ARG A 320 -0.90 0.00 -9.22
N LEU A 321 -0.16 -1.02 -9.64
CA LEU A 321 0.01 -1.39 -11.04
C LEU A 321 -0.53 -2.80 -11.26
N ASP A 322 -1.52 -2.94 -12.14
CA ASP A 322 -2.10 -4.23 -12.50
C ASP A 322 -1.76 -4.55 -13.95
N ALA A 323 -1.26 -5.76 -14.17
CA ALA A 323 -0.98 -6.32 -15.48
C ALA A 323 -1.93 -7.50 -15.70
N CYS A 324 -2.73 -7.44 -16.76
CA CYS A 324 -3.71 -8.45 -17.10
C CYS A 324 -3.36 -9.05 -18.46
N ASN A 325 -3.04 -10.35 -18.46
CA ASN A 325 -2.86 -11.16 -19.67
C ASN A 325 -1.83 -10.61 -20.66
N LEU A 326 -0.73 -10.04 -20.15
CA LEU A 326 0.30 -9.40 -20.97
C LEU A 326 0.97 -10.42 -21.89
N SER A 327 0.95 -10.11 -23.18
CA SER A 327 1.59 -10.91 -24.22
C SER A 327 2.41 -10.00 -25.13
N VAL A 328 3.61 -10.46 -25.50
CA VAL A 328 4.51 -9.76 -26.42
C VAL A 328 5.02 -10.77 -27.43
N GLN A 329 4.73 -10.53 -28.70
CA GLN A 329 5.20 -11.35 -29.80
C GLN A 329 5.93 -10.48 -30.83
N PHE A 330 7.05 -11.00 -31.33
CA PHE A 330 7.78 -10.42 -32.45
C PHE A 330 7.94 -11.47 -33.54
N ASP A 331 7.34 -11.24 -34.70
CA ASP A 331 7.17 -12.23 -35.77
C ASP A 331 6.60 -13.56 -35.23
N THR A 332 7.39 -14.63 -35.25
CA THR A 332 7.02 -15.96 -34.74
C THR A 332 7.49 -16.22 -33.30
N HIS A 333 8.18 -15.28 -32.67
CA HIS A 333 8.80 -15.46 -31.35
C HIS A 333 7.94 -14.81 -30.26
N VAL A 334 7.51 -15.62 -29.29
CA VAL A 334 6.80 -15.17 -28.10
C VAL A 334 7.83 -14.76 -27.04
N LEU A 335 7.79 -13.49 -26.64
CA LEU A 335 8.67 -12.90 -25.63
C LEU A 335 7.99 -12.78 -24.26
N LEU A 336 6.67 -12.64 -24.22
CA LEU A 336 5.81 -12.76 -23.04
C LEU A 336 4.55 -13.54 -23.40
N ASN A 337 4.15 -14.45 -22.52
CA ASN A 337 3.02 -15.34 -22.73
C ASN A 337 2.03 -15.25 -21.56
N ASP A 338 0.94 -14.50 -21.76
CA ASP A 338 -0.19 -14.40 -20.83
C ASP A 338 0.22 -14.13 -19.36
N VAL A 339 1.08 -13.12 -19.16
CA VAL A 339 1.57 -12.75 -17.83
C VAL A 339 0.59 -11.82 -17.14
N SER A 340 0.10 -12.24 -15.97
CA SER A 340 -0.73 -11.40 -15.10
C SER A 340 -0.07 -11.23 -13.74
N LEU A 341 -0.09 -10.02 -13.17
CA LEU A 341 0.43 -9.70 -11.83
C LEU A 341 -0.13 -8.38 -11.32
N SER A 342 -0.11 -8.18 -10.01
CA SER A 342 -0.58 -6.96 -9.36
C SER A 342 0.42 -6.50 -8.30
N ILE A 343 0.98 -5.32 -8.53
CA ILE A 343 1.98 -4.68 -7.68
C ILE A 343 1.30 -3.60 -6.87
N TYR A 344 1.31 -3.77 -5.55
CA TYR A 344 0.65 -2.86 -4.64
C TYR A 344 1.52 -1.64 -4.33
N PRO A 345 0.91 -0.55 -3.83
CA PRO A 345 1.65 0.62 -3.39
C PRO A 345 2.78 0.27 -2.42
N ARG A 346 3.93 0.92 -2.58
CA ARG A 346 5.10 0.78 -1.69
C ARG A 346 5.78 -0.60 -1.74
N GLU A 347 5.38 -1.48 -2.64
CA GLU A 347 6.05 -2.76 -2.82
C GLU A 347 7.38 -2.58 -3.58
N LEU A 348 8.41 -3.31 -3.14
CA LEU A 348 9.63 -3.59 -3.89
C LEU A 348 9.52 -4.99 -4.49
N VAL A 349 9.37 -5.03 -5.81
CA VAL A 349 9.19 -6.28 -6.57
C VAL A 349 10.44 -6.59 -7.38
N ALA A 350 10.98 -7.80 -7.20
CA ALA A 350 12.08 -8.31 -8.00
C ALA A 350 11.57 -9.23 -9.12
N VAL A 351 11.91 -8.92 -10.36
CA VAL A 351 11.69 -9.78 -11.53
C VAL A 351 13.00 -10.53 -11.81
N VAL A 352 12.95 -11.85 -11.66
CA VAL A 352 14.11 -12.75 -11.72
C VAL A 352 13.87 -13.89 -12.70
N GLY A 353 14.94 -14.53 -13.16
CA GLY A 353 14.87 -15.56 -14.20
C GLY A 353 16.18 -15.65 -14.99
N GLY A 354 16.37 -16.79 -15.67
CA GLY A 354 17.53 -17.00 -16.55
C GLY A 354 17.64 -15.96 -17.67
N SER A 355 18.75 -15.99 -18.42
CA SER A 355 18.86 -15.14 -19.61
C SER A 355 17.80 -15.52 -20.66
N GLY A 356 17.20 -14.51 -21.31
CA GLY A 356 16.19 -14.73 -22.35
C GLY A 356 14.81 -15.19 -21.87
N THR A 357 14.50 -15.13 -20.57
CA THR A 357 13.17 -15.51 -20.04
C THR A 357 12.10 -14.42 -20.16
N GLY A 358 12.44 -13.25 -20.72
CA GLY A 358 11.49 -12.16 -20.93
C GLY A 358 11.43 -11.11 -19.81
N LYS A 359 12.39 -11.08 -18.87
CA LYS A 359 12.41 -10.10 -17.76
C LYS A 359 12.37 -8.64 -18.22
N SER A 360 13.31 -8.23 -19.07
CA SER A 360 13.33 -6.87 -19.61
C SER A 360 12.13 -6.62 -20.53
N THR A 361 11.60 -7.64 -21.20
CA THR A 361 10.35 -7.50 -21.97
C THR A 361 9.16 -7.20 -21.05
N LEU A 362 9.05 -7.90 -19.92
CA LEU A 362 8.02 -7.63 -18.90
C LEU A 362 8.19 -6.23 -18.32
N LEU A 363 9.42 -5.84 -17.96
CA LEU A 363 9.69 -4.51 -17.43
C LEU A 363 9.31 -3.41 -18.44
N ASN A 364 9.64 -3.58 -19.72
CA ASN A 364 9.27 -2.65 -20.79
C ASN A 364 7.75 -2.56 -21.00
N ALA A 365 7.04 -3.69 -20.93
CA ALA A 365 5.59 -3.74 -21.01
C ALA A 365 4.94 -3.01 -19.81
N LEU A 366 5.36 -3.33 -18.58
CA LEU A 366 4.84 -2.70 -17.36
C LEU A 366 5.10 -1.18 -17.32
N SER A 367 6.30 -0.76 -17.72
CA SER A 367 6.68 0.65 -17.77
C SER A 367 6.09 1.42 -18.96
N GLY A 368 5.52 0.74 -19.96
CA GLY A 368 4.99 1.37 -21.17
C GLY A 368 6.07 1.91 -22.11
N VAL A 369 7.36 1.72 -21.81
CA VAL A 369 8.47 2.06 -22.72
C VAL A 369 8.33 1.30 -24.04
N ARG A 370 7.93 0.03 -23.96
CA ARG A 370 7.45 -0.75 -25.11
C ARG A 370 6.19 -1.50 -24.70
N PRO A 371 4.99 -1.00 -25.07
CA PRO A 371 3.73 -1.62 -24.68
C PRO A 371 3.63 -3.08 -25.13
N ALA A 372 2.84 -3.85 -24.39
CA ALA A 372 2.53 -5.23 -24.76
C ALA A 372 1.74 -5.30 -26.09
N THR A 373 1.89 -6.40 -26.85
CA THR A 373 1.09 -6.63 -28.07
C THR A 373 -0.31 -7.14 -27.76
N GLY A 374 -0.54 -7.65 -26.55
CA GLY A 374 -1.84 -8.05 -26.04
C GLY A 374 -1.90 -7.95 -24.52
N GLY A 375 -3.12 -7.93 -23.96
CA GLY A 375 -3.36 -7.65 -22.55
C GLY A 375 -3.39 -6.15 -22.24
N THR A 376 -3.54 -5.80 -20.97
CA THR A 376 -3.65 -4.41 -20.50
C THR A 376 -2.80 -4.19 -19.26
N VAL A 377 -2.27 -2.97 -19.13
CA VAL A 377 -1.70 -2.48 -17.89
C VAL A 377 -2.61 -1.38 -17.34
N GLN A 378 -2.87 -1.40 -16.03
CA GLN A 378 -3.70 -0.43 -15.35
C GLN A 378 -2.95 0.21 -14.20
N ILE A 379 -3.14 1.52 -14.00
CA ILE A 379 -2.69 2.26 -12.81
C ILE A 379 -3.92 2.64 -11.99
N ASN A 380 -4.03 2.10 -10.78
CA ASN A 380 -5.19 2.32 -9.89
C ASN A 380 -6.56 2.00 -10.54
N GLY A 381 -6.57 1.15 -11.59
CA GLY A 381 -7.76 0.79 -12.36
C GLY A 381 -7.97 1.61 -13.64
N ASP A 382 -7.16 2.65 -13.89
CA ASP A 382 -7.18 3.40 -15.15
C ASP A 382 -6.29 2.75 -16.22
N ASP A 383 -6.70 2.79 -17.48
CA ASP A 383 -5.94 2.20 -18.60
C ASP A 383 -4.64 2.98 -18.83
N TYR A 384 -3.53 2.35 -18.48
CA TYR A 384 -2.23 2.98 -18.50
C TYR A 384 -1.71 3.22 -19.93
N TYR A 385 -2.00 2.32 -20.87
CA TYR A 385 -1.54 2.47 -22.25
C TYR A 385 -2.35 3.54 -22.98
N ALA A 386 -3.67 3.58 -22.79
CA ALA A 386 -4.52 4.61 -23.37
C ALA A 386 -4.15 6.02 -22.85
N HIS A 387 -3.79 6.13 -21.56
CA HIS A 387 -3.49 7.41 -20.90
C HIS A 387 -2.00 7.61 -20.62
N PHE A 388 -1.11 6.95 -21.37
CA PHE A 388 0.34 6.97 -21.13
C PHE A 388 0.92 8.39 -21.03
N ALA A 389 0.41 9.34 -21.83
CA ALA A 389 0.86 10.73 -21.81
C ALA A 389 0.66 11.41 -20.44
N ALA A 390 -0.42 11.08 -19.73
CA ALA A 390 -0.75 11.62 -18.41
C ALA A 390 0.14 11.03 -17.31
N TYR A 391 0.56 9.77 -17.46
CA TYR A 391 1.33 9.05 -16.45
C TYR A 391 2.85 9.10 -16.66
N ARG A 392 3.34 9.12 -17.90
CA ARG A 392 4.78 8.98 -18.23
C ARG A 392 5.73 9.93 -17.51
N ARG A 393 5.22 11.10 -17.08
CA ARG A 393 5.99 12.13 -16.37
C ARG A 393 6.12 11.86 -14.87
N SER A 394 5.30 10.96 -14.33
CA SER A 394 5.26 10.53 -12.93
C SER A 394 5.93 9.16 -12.72
N LEU A 395 6.61 8.66 -13.75
CA LEU A 395 7.34 7.40 -13.75
C LEU A 395 8.84 7.66 -13.82
N GLY A 396 9.60 6.82 -13.12
CA GLY A 396 11.04 6.73 -13.27
C GLY A 396 11.40 5.42 -13.97
N TYR A 397 12.28 5.48 -14.96
CA TYR A 397 12.83 4.30 -15.62
C TYR A 397 14.34 4.41 -15.67
N VAL A 398 15.03 3.50 -14.97
CA VAL A 398 16.49 3.43 -14.95
C VAL A 398 16.93 2.29 -15.88
N PRO A 399 17.46 2.60 -17.08
CA PRO A 399 17.94 1.58 -18.01
C PRO A 399 19.17 0.86 -17.47
N GLN A 400 19.51 -0.29 -18.08
CA GLN A 400 20.71 -1.06 -17.76
C GLN A 400 21.98 -0.21 -17.93
N ASP A 401 22.15 0.41 -19.11
CA ASP A 401 23.26 1.30 -19.42
C ASP A 401 23.05 2.71 -18.87
N ASP A 402 24.07 3.28 -18.21
CA ASP A 402 24.01 4.63 -17.65
C ASP A 402 23.99 5.69 -18.77
N THR A 403 22.88 6.41 -18.92
CA THR A 403 22.75 7.53 -19.86
C THR A 403 23.12 8.87 -19.22
N ILE A 404 24.34 8.97 -18.68
CA ILE A 404 24.80 10.12 -17.87
C ILE A 404 26.03 10.81 -18.49
N HIS A 405 26.11 12.14 -18.38
CA HIS A 405 27.24 12.89 -18.96
C HIS A 405 28.50 12.75 -18.11
N LEU A 406 29.50 12.02 -18.60
CA LEU A 406 30.69 11.68 -17.81
C LEU A 406 31.60 12.87 -17.48
N ASP A 407 31.58 13.92 -18.31
CA ASP A 407 32.46 15.09 -18.16
C ASP A 407 31.97 16.12 -17.12
N LEU A 408 30.67 16.08 -16.80
CA LEU A 408 30.07 16.99 -15.83
C LEU A 408 30.26 16.49 -14.39
N THR A 409 30.19 17.41 -13.44
CA THR A 409 30.06 17.04 -12.01
C THR A 409 28.70 16.41 -11.76
N VAL A 410 28.56 15.66 -10.65
CA VAL A 410 27.26 15.09 -10.26
C VAL A 410 26.19 16.18 -10.17
N GLU A 411 26.47 17.27 -9.47
CA GLU A 411 25.56 18.41 -9.35
C GLU A 411 25.15 18.97 -10.72
N ARG A 412 26.12 19.24 -11.61
CA ARG A 412 25.82 19.79 -12.93
C ARG A 412 25.01 18.84 -13.80
N ASN A 413 25.21 17.52 -13.68
CA ASN A 413 24.35 16.54 -14.34
C ASN A 413 22.91 16.66 -13.86
N LEU A 414 22.71 16.70 -12.53
CA LEU A 414 21.38 16.75 -11.94
C LEU A 414 20.69 18.08 -12.23
N GLU A 415 21.41 19.21 -12.18
CA GLU A 415 20.89 20.51 -12.58
C GLU A 415 20.49 20.56 -14.05
N TYR A 416 21.32 19.98 -14.93
CA TYR A 416 21.04 19.88 -16.35
C TYR A 416 19.78 19.05 -16.61
N ALA A 417 19.68 17.86 -15.99
CA ALA A 417 18.51 16.99 -16.08
C ALA A 417 17.25 17.65 -15.50
N ALA A 418 17.39 18.38 -14.39
CA ALA A 418 16.28 19.10 -13.75
C ALA A 418 15.71 20.17 -14.69
N ARG A 419 16.57 20.97 -15.34
CA ARG A 419 16.13 22.01 -16.30
C ARG A 419 15.42 21.46 -17.53
N LEU A 420 15.66 20.20 -17.89
CA LEU A 420 14.99 19.55 -19.02
C LEU A 420 13.67 18.87 -18.63
N ARG A 421 13.55 18.41 -17.38
CA ARG A 421 12.41 17.59 -16.92
C ARG A 421 11.40 18.38 -16.12
N LEU A 422 11.85 19.34 -15.31
CA LEU A 422 11.02 20.11 -14.40
C LEU A 422 10.42 21.33 -15.11
N PRO A 423 9.30 21.87 -14.62
CA PRO A 423 8.69 23.08 -15.13
C PRO A 423 9.69 24.25 -15.23
N ALA A 424 9.59 25.00 -16.33
CA ALA A 424 10.52 26.10 -16.62
C ALA A 424 10.40 27.28 -15.65
N ASP A 425 9.29 27.36 -14.91
CA ASP A 425 9.00 28.37 -13.89
C ASP A 425 9.69 28.09 -12.55
N LEU A 426 10.39 26.96 -12.37
CA LEU A 426 11.19 26.73 -11.16
C LEU A 426 12.38 27.69 -11.12
N SER A 427 12.54 28.36 -10.00
CA SER A 427 13.70 29.19 -9.70
C SER A 427 14.97 28.34 -9.55
N ALA A 428 16.13 28.97 -9.73
CA ALA A 428 17.41 28.32 -9.49
C ALA A 428 17.53 27.76 -8.06
N ALA A 429 16.93 28.43 -7.06
CA ALA A 429 16.92 27.97 -5.68
C ALA A 429 16.07 26.69 -5.49
N GLU A 430 14.90 26.62 -6.13
CA GLU A 430 14.04 25.42 -6.09
C GLU A 430 14.70 24.23 -6.80
N ILE A 431 15.38 24.48 -7.93
CA ILE A 431 16.17 23.44 -8.61
C ILE A 431 17.30 22.97 -7.71
N ALA A 432 18.07 23.89 -7.10
CA ALA A 432 19.17 23.54 -6.20
C ALA A 432 18.68 22.74 -4.98
N ALA A 433 17.55 23.13 -4.38
CA ALA A 433 16.92 22.39 -3.28
C ALA A 433 16.46 21.00 -3.74
N ARG A 434 15.92 20.86 -4.96
CA ARG A 434 15.53 19.56 -5.50
C ARG A 434 16.74 18.65 -5.72
N VAL A 435 17.83 19.19 -6.27
CA VAL A 435 19.09 18.47 -6.45
C VAL A 435 19.66 18.03 -5.10
N ASP A 436 19.64 18.90 -4.09
CA ASP A 436 20.12 18.59 -2.74
C ASP A 436 19.32 17.45 -2.08
N GLN A 437 18.00 17.49 -2.17
CA GLN A 437 17.14 16.43 -1.67
C GLN A 437 17.45 15.10 -2.38
N VAL A 438 17.55 15.10 -3.70
CA VAL A 438 17.82 13.89 -4.48
C VAL A 438 19.21 13.30 -4.16
N LEU A 439 20.24 14.13 -4.01
CA LEU A 439 21.58 13.70 -3.60
C LEU A 439 21.57 13.07 -2.21
N THR A 440 20.71 13.57 -1.32
CA THR A 440 20.49 13.00 0.00
C THR A 440 19.78 11.65 -0.10
N ASP A 441 18.72 11.56 -0.90
CA ASP A 441 17.94 10.33 -1.10
C ASP A 441 18.81 9.16 -1.59
N VAL A 442 19.80 9.43 -2.46
CA VAL A 442 20.70 8.40 -3.00
C VAL A 442 22.05 8.29 -2.31
N ASP A 443 22.27 9.01 -1.20
CA ASP A 443 23.53 9.01 -0.45
C ASP A 443 24.76 9.33 -1.36
N MET A 444 24.69 10.48 -2.06
CA MET A 444 25.73 10.96 -2.99
C MET A 444 26.20 12.39 -2.69
N GLN A 445 25.81 12.96 -1.56
CA GLN A 445 26.26 14.31 -1.13
C GLN A 445 27.79 14.46 -1.12
N PRO A 446 28.61 13.50 -0.64
CA PRO A 446 30.07 13.63 -0.66
C PRO A 446 30.67 13.75 -2.08
N GLN A 447 29.99 13.17 -3.08
CA GLN A 447 30.43 13.14 -4.48
C GLN A 447 29.86 14.28 -5.33
N ARG A 448 29.11 15.22 -4.72
CA ARG A 448 28.43 16.33 -5.42
C ARG A 448 29.30 17.06 -6.46
N GLN A 449 30.54 17.37 -6.09
CA GLN A 449 31.51 18.09 -6.95
C GLN A 449 32.44 17.18 -7.76
N GLN A 450 32.31 15.86 -7.61
CA GLN A 450 33.12 14.90 -8.35
C GLN A 450 32.57 14.77 -9.79
N ARG A 451 33.48 14.65 -10.77
CA ARG A 451 33.09 14.32 -12.15
C ARG A 451 32.54 12.91 -12.23
N VAL A 452 31.44 12.74 -12.95
CA VAL A 452 30.74 11.45 -13.08
C VAL A 452 31.64 10.36 -13.66
N GLY A 453 32.50 10.69 -14.62
CA GLY A 453 33.48 9.76 -15.18
C GLY A 453 34.53 9.23 -14.20
N ARG A 454 34.64 9.81 -12.99
CA ARG A 454 35.54 9.34 -11.92
C ARG A 454 34.84 8.53 -10.84
N LEU A 455 33.53 8.31 -10.94
CA LEU A 455 32.75 7.54 -9.98
C LEU A 455 32.93 6.04 -10.21
N SER A 456 32.79 5.23 -9.15
CA SER A 456 32.66 3.77 -9.29
C SER A 456 31.36 3.40 -10.04
N GLY A 457 31.25 2.16 -10.52
CA GLY A 457 30.03 1.69 -11.19
C GLY A 457 28.76 1.88 -10.34
N GLY A 458 28.81 1.49 -9.06
CA GLY A 458 27.68 1.66 -8.14
C GLY A 458 27.33 3.12 -7.86
N GLN A 459 28.34 3.99 -7.75
CA GLN A 459 28.13 5.44 -7.62
C GLN A 459 27.50 6.04 -8.88
N ARG A 460 27.96 5.65 -10.07
CA ARG A 460 27.33 6.10 -11.33
C ARG A 460 25.88 5.67 -11.41
N LYS A 461 25.57 4.41 -11.05
CA LYS A 461 24.19 3.94 -11.03
C LYS A 461 23.30 4.71 -10.05
N ARG A 462 23.81 5.07 -8.87
CA ARG A 462 23.09 5.96 -7.93
C ARG A 462 22.81 7.34 -8.54
N VAL A 463 23.73 7.88 -9.34
CA VAL A 463 23.48 9.13 -10.09
C VAL A 463 22.40 8.93 -11.15
N SER A 464 22.39 7.81 -11.86
CA SER A 464 21.32 7.46 -12.81
C SER A 464 19.96 7.37 -12.12
N ILE A 465 19.90 6.76 -10.94
CA ILE A 465 18.68 6.74 -10.09
C ILE A 465 18.30 8.16 -9.66
N ALA A 466 19.26 8.96 -9.21
CA ALA A 466 19.04 10.35 -8.81
C ALA A 466 18.41 11.20 -9.94
N MET A 467 18.87 11.03 -11.17
CA MET A 467 18.29 11.73 -12.33
C MET A 467 16.81 11.43 -12.53
N GLU A 468 16.39 10.18 -12.33
CA GLU A 468 14.98 9.80 -12.37
C GLU A 468 14.20 10.34 -11.17
N LEU A 469 14.82 10.38 -9.98
CA LEU A 469 14.18 10.90 -8.78
C LEU A 469 13.89 12.40 -8.86
N LEU A 470 14.56 13.20 -9.70
CA LEU A 470 14.28 14.64 -9.85
C LEU A 470 12.79 14.95 -10.06
N ALA A 471 12.08 14.15 -10.86
CA ALA A 471 10.66 14.32 -11.15
C ALA A 471 9.71 13.86 -10.04
N GLN A 472 10.25 13.30 -8.95
CA GLN A 472 9.49 12.70 -7.84
C GLN A 472 8.51 11.61 -8.33
N PRO A 473 8.99 10.57 -9.04
CA PRO A 473 8.12 9.51 -9.53
C PRO A 473 7.58 8.65 -8.38
N ASN A 474 6.33 8.20 -8.53
CA ASN A 474 5.65 7.33 -7.56
C ASN A 474 5.79 5.85 -7.92
N LEU A 475 6.09 5.56 -9.19
CA LEU A 475 6.36 4.22 -9.69
C LEU A 475 7.71 4.23 -10.42
N PHE A 476 8.57 3.29 -10.04
CA PHE A 476 9.98 3.29 -10.40
C PHE A 476 10.39 1.93 -10.95
N PHE A 477 10.93 1.92 -12.17
CA PHE A 477 11.39 0.70 -12.84
C PHE A 477 12.90 0.74 -12.99
N LEU A 478 13.59 -0.36 -12.66
CA LEU A 478 15.03 -0.48 -12.84
C LEU A 478 15.38 -1.75 -13.60
N ASP A 479 16.10 -1.59 -14.71
CA ASP A 479 16.66 -2.71 -15.44
C ASP A 479 18.10 -2.95 -14.97
N GLU A 480 18.32 -4.09 -14.32
CA GLU A 480 19.63 -4.56 -13.86
C GLU A 480 20.48 -3.52 -13.09
N PRO A 481 19.95 -2.89 -12.01
CA PRO A 481 20.67 -1.83 -11.31
C PRO A 481 21.87 -2.31 -10.50
N THR A 482 22.01 -3.62 -10.30
CA THR A 482 23.05 -4.22 -9.46
C THR A 482 24.08 -5.03 -10.25
N THR A 483 23.92 -5.14 -11.57
CA THR A 483 24.81 -5.92 -12.43
C THR A 483 26.22 -5.31 -12.43
N GLY A 484 27.22 -6.16 -12.19
CA GLY A 484 28.64 -5.76 -12.18
C GLY A 484 29.10 -4.99 -10.93
N LEU A 485 28.26 -4.90 -9.90
CA LEU A 485 28.66 -4.35 -8.59
C LEU A 485 29.32 -5.41 -7.73
N ASP A 486 30.28 -5.02 -6.89
CA ASP A 486 30.74 -5.89 -5.82
C ASP A 486 29.62 -6.12 -4.78
N PRO A 487 29.66 -7.22 -4.01
CA PRO A 487 28.58 -7.57 -3.07
C PRO A 487 28.25 -6.46 -2.06
N GLY A 488 29.24 -5.67 -1.64
CA GLY A 488 29.04 -4.58 -0.71
C GLY A 488 28.26 -3.41 -1.33
N LEU A 489 28.54 -3.05 -2.58
CA LEU A 489 27.79 -2.03 -3.31
C LEU A 489 26.39 -2.50 -3.71
N ASP A 490 26.24 -3.78 -4.10
CA ASP A 490 24.95 -4.42 -4.38
C ASP A 490 24.00 -4.30 -3.17
N LYS A 491 24.48 -4.70 -1.99
CA LYS A 491 23.70 -4.56 -0.74
C LYS A 491 23.20 -3.14 -0.53
N ARG A 492 24.10 -2.15 -0.62
CA ARG A 492 23.72 -0.75 -0.40
C ARG A 492 22.75 -0.25 -1.46
N MET A 493 22.84 -0.74 -2.69
CA MET A 493 21.88 -0.43 -3.75
C MET A 493 20.50 -0.99 -3.40
N MET A 494 20.40 -2.26 -3.01
CA MET A 494 19.14 -2.87 -2.62
C MET A 494 18.52 -2.17 -1.39
N SER A 495 19.33 -1.79 -0.40
CA SER A 495 18.87 -0.99 0.75
C SER A 495 18.35 0.40 0.35
N LEU A 496 18.98 1.03 -0.65
CA LEU A 496 18.50 2.29 -1.24
C LEU A 496 17.14 2.08 -1.93
N LEU A 497 16.99 1.07 -2.78
CA LEU A 497 15.72 0.80 -3.48
C LEU A 497 14.58 0.51 -2.50
N ARG A 498 14.86 -0.27 -1.46
CA ARG A 498 13.94 -0.47 -0.34
C ARG A 498 13.60 0.86 0.30
N SER A 499 14.57 1.75 0.55
CA SER A 499 14.35 3.09 1.15
C SER A 499 13.39 3.94 0.33
N LEU A 500 13.59 3.94 -0.99
CA LEU A 500 12.71 4.63 -1.91
C LEU A 500 11.28 4.10 -1.85
N ALA A 501 11.11 2.79 -1.67
CA ALA A 501 9.81 2.16 -1.57
C ALA A 501 9.07 2.51 -0.26
N ASP A 502 9.77 2.48 0.88
CA ASP A 502 9.23 2.91 2.19
C ASP A 502 8.84 4.39 2.19
N GLN A 503 9.52 5.21 1.38
CA GLN A 503 9.17 6.61 1.16
C GLN A 503 7.87 6.83 0.36
N GLY A 504 7.15 5.76 0.03
CA GLY A 504 5.86 5.84 -0.65
C GLY A 504 5.90 5.47 -2.13
N ARG A 505 7.04 4.99 -2.65
CA ARG A 505 7.18 4.64 -4.08
C ARG A 505 6.95 3.16 -4.31
N THR A 506 6.34 2.81 -5.42
CA THR A 506 6.30 1.43 -5.90
C THR A 506 7.54 1.19 -6.76
N VAL A 507 8.29 0.13 -6.49
CA VAL A 507 9.58 -0.11 -7.14
C VAL A 507 9.61 -1.52 -7.75
N VAL A 508 9.93 -1.60 -9.03
CA VAL A 508 10.07 -2.86 -9.77
C VAL A 508 11.48 -2.93 -10.33
N LEU A 509 12.23 -3.97 -9.98
CA LEU A 509 13.60 -4.16 -10.43
C LEU A 509 13.75 -5.48 -11.16
N VAL A 510 14.45 -5.48 -12.28
CA VAL A 510 14.99 -6.71 -12.89
C VAL A 510 16.39 -6.91 -12.34
N THR A 511 16.69 -8.10 -11.82
CA THR A 511 18.05 -8.42 -11.38
C THR A 511 18.40 -9.89 -11.58
N HIS A 512 19.70 -10.12 -11.72
CA HIS A 512 20.33 -11.44 -11.64
C HIS A 512 20.98 -11.69 -10.26
N ALA A 513 21.13 -10.65 -9.43
CA ALA A 513 21.70 -10.74 -8.10
C ALA A 513 20.64 -11.21 -7.09
N THR A 514 20.89 -12.34 -6.44
CA THR A 514 19.87 -13.02 -5.62
C THR A 514 20.09 -12.85 -4.12
N THR A 515 21.27 -12.40 -3.72
CA THR A 515 21.74 -12.41 -2.33
C THR A 515 20.83 -11.63 -1.38
N TYR A 516 20.40 -10.43 -1.78
CA TYR A 516 19.67 -9.51 -0.91
C TYR A 516 18.17 -9.42 -1.18
N ILE A 517 17.66 -10.19 -2.16
CA ILE A 517 16.24 -10.19 -2.52
C ILE A 517 15.39 -10.57 -1.31
N GLN A 518 15.80 -11.60 -0.55
CA GLN A 518 15.06 -12.08 0.61
C GLN A 518 14.91 -11.03 1.72
N GLU A 519 15.92 -10.17 1.89
CA GLU A 519 15.96 -9.18 2.96
C GLU A 519 15.24 -7.88 2.58
N THR A 520 15.05 -7.62 1.29
CA THR A 520 14.61 -6.30 0.79
C THR A 520 13.30 -6.33 0.01
N CYS A 521 13.06 -7.36 -0.80
CA CYS A 521 11.91 -7.39 -1.71
C CYS A 521 10.69 -7.99 -1.01
N ASP A 522 9.52 -7.35 -1.19
CA ASP A 522 8.26 -7.88 -0.66
C ASP A 522 7.77 -9.07 -1.49
N THR A 523 8.00 -9.00 -2.81
CA THR A 523 7.51 -9.97 -3.77
C THR A 523 8.54 -10.25 -4.86
N VAL A 524 8.57 -11.50 -5.34
CA VAL A 524 9.44 -11.95 -6.42
C VAL A 524 8.59 -12.55 -7.55
N ALA A 525 8.86 -12.13 -8.79
CA ALA A 525 8.30 -12.68 -10.01
C ALA A 525 9.35 -13.56 -10.70
N PHE A 526 9.17 -14.89 -10.69
CA PHE A 526 10.05 -15.82 -11.37
C PHE A 526 9.60 -16.04 -12.81
N MET A 527 10.43 -15.61 -13.76
CA MET A 527 10.21 -15.75 -15.20
C MET A 527 10.93 -16.98 -15.76
N GLY A 528 10.18 -17.85 -16.43
CA GLY A 528 10.67 -19.01 -17.19
C GLY A 528 10.82 -18.72 -18.69
N ARG A 529 11.50 -19.61 -19.42
CA ARG A 529 11.67 -19.48 -20.88
C ARG A 529 10.31 -19.41 -21.59
N GLY A 530 10.28 -18.66 -22.69
CA GLY A 530 9.03 -18.37 -23.42
C GLY A 530 8.18 -17.28 -22.78
N GLY A 531 8.74 -16.50 -21.85
CA GLY A 531 8.05 -15.35 -21.28
C GLY A 531 6.94 -15.73 -20.29
N ARG A 532 7.12 -16.83 -19.55
CA ARG A 532 6.11 -17.42 -18.66
C ARG A 532 6.35 -16.99 -17.22
N LEU A 533 5.30 -16.58 -16.53
CA LEU A 533 5.36 -16.31 -15.09
C LEU A 533 5.18 -17.62 -14.32
N CYS A 534 6.27 -18.14 -13.75
CA CYS A 534 6.30 -19.43 -13.08
C CYS A 534 6.05 -19.34 -11.58
N PHE A 535 6.16 -18.16 -10.98
CA PHE A 535 5.77 -17.88 -9.60
C PHE A 535 5.67 -16.36 -9.37
N TYR A 536 4.77 -15.94 -8.50
CA TYR A 536 4.67 -14.57 -7.98
C TYR A 536 4.19 -14.60 -6.53
N GLY A 537 4.97 -13.98 -5.64
CA GLY A 537 4.69 -13.92 -4.20
C GLY A 537 5.96 -13.69 -3.37
N PRO A 538 5.88 -13.76 -2.04
CA PRO A 538 7.04 -13.68 -1.15
C PRO A 538 8.05 -14.78 -1.46
N LEU A 539 9.34 -14.47 -1.31
CA LEU A 539 10.40 -15.44 -1.61
C LEU A 539 10.33 -16.69 -0.71
N SER A 540 9.93 -16.55 0.55
CA SER A 540 9.74 -17.68 1.48
C SER A 540 8.74 -18.71 0.93
N GLU A 541 7.65 -18.25 0.32
CA GLU A 541 6.66 -19.13 -0.29
C GLU A 541 7.15 -19.73 -1.61
N ALA A 542 7.99 -19.01 -2.36
CA ALA A 542 8.63 -19.55 -3.55
C ALA A 542 9.47 -20.79 -3.20
N MET A 543 10.30 -20.70 -2.14
CA MET A 543 11.13 -21.82 -1.68
C MET A 543 10.28 -23.07 -1.38
N GLN A 544 9.16 -22.87 -0.68
CA GLN A 544 8.22 -23.95 -0.36
C GLN A 544 7.52 -24.49 -1.62
N PHE A 545 7.09 -23.62 -2.53
CA PHE A 545 6.39 -23.99 -3.76
C PHE A 545 7.27 -24.85 -4.68
N PHE A 546 8.52 -24.44 -4.89
CA PHE A 546 9.50 -25.19 -5.68
C PHE A 546 10.05 -26.40 -4.93
N GLY A 547 9.93 -26.45 -3.60
CA GLY A 547 10.41 -27.55 -2.77
C GLY A 547 11.92 -27.57 -2.63
N VAL A 548 12.56 -26.40 -2.58
CA VAL A 548 14.01 -26.24 -2.59
C VAL A 548 14.50 -25.47 -1.36
N GLN A 549 15.78 -25.67 -1.02
CA GLN A 549 16.42 -25.03 0.14
C GLN A 549 17.25 -23.80 -0.24
N THR A 550 17.70 -23.70 -1.49
CA THR A 550 18.47 -22.55 -1.97
C THR A 550 17.79 -21.84 -3.13
N PHE A 551 17.96 -20.52 -3.20
CA PHE A 551 17.41 -19.71 -4.30
C PHE A 551 17.90 -20.20 -5.66
N SER A 552 19.17 -20.58 -5.76
CA SER A 552 19.78 -21.06 -7.01
C SER A 552 19.09 -22.29 -7.58
N ASP A 553 18.57 -23.18 -6.72
CA ASP A 553 17.90 -24.41 -7.16
C ASP A 553 16.59 -24.11 -7.91
N ILE A 554 15.95 -22.95 -7.65
CA ILE A 554 14.76 -22.52 -8.40
C ILE A 554 15.09 -22.35 -9.87
N TYR A 555 16.26 -21.80 -10.22
CA TYR A 555 16.66 -21.66 -11.62
C TYR A 555 16.80 -23.02 -12.29
N THR A 556 17.41 -24.00 -11.60
CA THR A 556 17.51 -25.38 -12.09
C THR A 556 16.11 -25.97 -12.34
N CYS A 557 15.15 -25.75 -11.45
CA CYS A 557 13.76 -26.17 -11.66
C CYS A 557 13.15 -25.57 -12.93
N LEU A 558 13.38 -24.27 -13.17
CA LEU A 558 12.79 -23.52 -14.28
C LEU A 558 13.47 -23.78 -15.63
N GLU A 559 14.72 -24.25 -15.65
CA GLU A 559 15.43 -24.60 -16.89
C GLU A 559 14.87 -25.85 -17.58
N HIS A 560 14.37 -26.81 -16.81
CA HIS A 560 13.93 -28.11 -17.33
C HIS A 560 12.54 -28.04 -17.98
N ASP A 561 11.54 -27.48 -17.28
CA ASP A 561 10.16 -27.40 -17.78
C ASP A 561 9.41 -26.16 -17.24
N PRO A 562 9.64 -24.97 -17.83
CA PRO A 562 8.98 -23.75 -17.37
C PRO A 562 7.46 -23.76 -17.60
N ALA A 563 6.95 -24.52 -18.57
CA ALA A 563 5.52 -24.59 -18.86
C ALA A 563 4.78 -25.39 -17.77
N ALA A 564 5.35 -26.50 -17.31
CA ALA A 564 4.79 -27.26 -16.19
C ALA A 564 4.76 -26.42 -14.90
N TRP A 565 5.82 -25.63 -14.63
CA TRP A 565 5.85 -24.75 -13.46
C TRP A 565 4.83 -23.62 -13.53
N GLU A 566 4.65 -22.99 -14.69
CA GLU A 566 3.58 -22.02 -14.90
C GLU A 566 2.20 -22.63 -14.62
N GLN A 567 1.91 -23.82 -15.17
CA GLN A 567 0.64 -24.50 -14.95
C GLN A 567 0.43 -24.84 -13.47
N ARG A 568 1.47 -25.36 -12.80
CA ARG A 568 1.45 -25.66 -11.38
C ARG A 568 1.21 -24.39 -10.56
N PHE A 569 1.82 -23.27 -10.93
CA PHE A 569 1.62 -22.00 -10.26
C PHE A 569 0.17 -21.52 -10.42
N ARG A 570 -0.38 -21.53 -11.64
CA ARG A 570 -1.80 -21.16 -11.89
C ARG A 570 -2.81 -21.96 -11.05
N GLN A 571 -2.47 -23.19 -10.67
CA GLN A 571 -3.31 -24.07 -9.85
C GLN A 571 -3.01 -23.96 -8.34
N SER A 572 -2.04 -23.16 -7.94
CA SER A 572 -1.56 -23.06 -6.56
C SER A 572 -2.37 -22.06 -5.71
N PRO A 573 -2.39 -22.23 -4.38
CA PRO A 573 -2.89 -21.21 -3.46
C PRO A 573 -2.19 -19.86 -3.61
N CYS A 574 -0.89 -19.85 -3.91
CA CYS A 574 -0.13 -18.62 -4.13
C CYS A 574 -0.68 -17.82 -5.32
N TYR A 575 -1.11 -18.47 -6.41
CA TYR A 575 -1.73 -17.76 -7.55
C TYR A 575 -3.11 -17.19 -7.19
N GLN A 576 -3.92 -17.94 -6.44
CA GLN A 576 -5.18 -17.44 -5.92
C GLN A 576 -4.97 -16.18 -5.06
N GLN A 577 -3.99 -16.22 -4.16
CA GLN A 577 -3.70 -15.12 -3.22
C GLN A 577 -3.02 -13.92 -3.88
N TYR A 578 -1.93 -14.13 -4.63
CA TYR A 578 -1.07 -13.05 -5.13
C TYR A 578 -1.41 -12.56 -6.54
N ILE A 579 -2.21 -13.32 -7.30
CA ILE A 579 -2.67 -12.88 -8.63
C ILE A 579 -4.16 -12.62 -8.59
N THR A 580 -4.96 -13.65 -8.33
CA THR A 580 -6.42 -13.60 -8.51
C THR A 580 -7.08 -12.64 -7.52
N GLN A 581 -6.81 -12.80 -6.23
CA GLN A 581 -7.38 -11.93 -5.19
C GLN A 581 -6.86 -10.50 -5.31
N ARG A 582 -5.58 -10.32 -5.62
CA ARG A 582 -5.02 -8.97 -5.80
C ARG A 582 -5.67 -8.24 -6.97
N LEU A 583 -5.74 -8.85 -8.15
CA LEU A 583 -6.38 -8.26 -9.34
C LEU A 583 -7.87 -7.96 -9.10
N HIS A 584 -8.61 -8.84 -8.40
CA HIS A 584 -10.02 -8.62 -8.08
C HIS A 584 -10.27 -7.73 -6.86
N ALA A 585 -9.25 -7.48 -6.03
CA ALA A 585 -9.40 -6.62 -4.88
C ALA A 585 -9.86 -5.26 -5.40
N PRO A 586 -11.02 -4.75 -4.91
CA PRO A 586 -11.54 -3.49 -5.39
C PRO A 586 -10.44 -2.46 -5.23
N SER A 587 -10.09 -1.80 -6.33
CA SER A 587 -9.25 -0.61 -6.25
C SER A 587 -9.98 0.31 -5.28
N PRO A 588 -9.39 0.70 -4.13
CA PRO A 588 -10.04 1.64 -3.20
C PRO A 588 -10.38 2.98 -3.86
N TRP A 589 -9.99 3.17 -5.13
CA TRP A 589 -9.79 4.44 -5.80
C TRP A 589 -10.65 4.60 -7.07
N VAL A 590 -11.49 3.62 -7.42
CA VAL A 590 -12.49 3.79 -8.50
C VAL A 590 -13.79 4.32 -7.88
N PRO A 591 -14.25 5.54 -8.23
CA PRO A 591 -15.58 5.99 -7.85
C PRO A 591 -16.62 5.00 -8.37
N ARG A 592 -17.55 4.56 -7.51
CA ARG A 592 -18.72 3.79 -7.97
C ARG A 592 -19.55 4.68 -8.90
N GLY A 593 -19.25 4.63 -10.20
CA GLY A 593 -19.89 5.48 -11.20
C GLY A 593 -19.57 5.16 -12.67
N THR A 594 -18.49 4.43 -12.97
CA THR A 594 -18.08 4.13 -14.36
C THR A 594 -18.40 2.71 -14.83
N GLN A 595 -19.03 1.85 -14.00
CA GLN A 595 -19.59 0.58 -14.47
C GLN A 595 -21.07 0.77 -14.83
N GLY A 596 -21.34 1.08 -16.10
CA GLY A 596 -22.71 1.04 -16.61
C GLY A 596 -23.08 2.14 -17.62
N ARG A 597 -22.35 2.23 -18.74
CA ARG A 597 -22.91 2.68 -20.02
C ARG A 597 -22.29 1.85 -21.14
N GLY A 598 -22.74 0.61 -21.24
CA GLY A 598 -22.66 -0.22 -22.44
C GLY A 598 -24.07 -0.37 -23.00
#